data_AF-A0A817F8R2-F1
#
_entry.id   AF-A0A817F8R2-F1
#
_cell.length_a   1.000
_cell.length_b   1.000
_cell.length_c   1.000
_cell.angle_alpha   90.00
_cell.angle_beta   90.00
_cell.angle_gamma   90.00
#
_symmetry.space_group_name_H-M   'P 1'
#
loop_
_entity.id
_entity.type
_entity.pdbx_description
1 polymer ?
#
loop_
_entity_poly.entity_id
_entity_poly.type
_entity_poly.pdbx_seq_one_letter_code
_entity_poly.pdbx_strand_id
1 'polypeptide(L)'
;GAKKQEKLCQIFTDYYHNLADKMEELKISDNNRELQVRLNIAQALSCIDSFCASASGGNGFRALHRKYQVEANRQYKAVYTIIIENISKGDYENVAIPLSDIDEKSLNERDLAQIKHDLESSLYKLMTDTKNIVHIFCDNIEREEDTRSQIPEMKEKIEKVHIILNKNNLTELLDKKMKTKLETFIDDIDKILPDVLLRGLNAIETLINTNNFLEAEQGIKNFSHIHRELGNCCTSTAVKEKIKELRESLDGIVNEILQRDFEDISKYSLKSPKDLYAKLKMVALRGNVRFNQACNIMLAKIRLNFSAAIDKVRTVSSEERIKKVRSLNDALCFLSDELQGQFKVQIDEEKAR
;
A
#
# COMPACT_ATOMS: atom_id res chain seq x y z
N GLY A 1 29.78 70.29 25.50
CA GLY A 1 28.51 69.74 24.98
C GLY A 1 28.59 69.51 23.50
N ALA A 2 28.50 70.57 22.70
CA ALA A 2 28.37 70.53 21.23
C ALA A 2 29.39 69.64 20.49
N LYS A 3 30.70 69.80 20.71
CA LYS A 3 31.74 69.00 20.02
C LYS A 3 31.66 67.49 20.26
N LYS A 4 31.14 67.06 21.43
CA LYS A 4 30.95 65.62 21.73
C LYS A 4 29.71 65.07 21.01
N GLN A 5 28.64 65.87 20.94
CA GLN A 5 27.42 65.52 20.22
C GLN A 5 27.69 65.41 18.71
N GLU A 6 28.42 66.36 18.14
CA GLU A 6 28.83 66.36 16.73
C GLU A 6 29.64 65.10 16.37
N LYS A 7 30.60 64.70 17.22
CA LYS A 7 31.37 63.46 17.03
C LYS A 7 30.50 62.20 17.08
N LEU A 8 29.49 62.15 17.95
CA LEU A 8 28.54 61.03 18.04
C LEU A 8 27.61 60.98 16.83
N CYS A 9 27.11 62.13 16.36
CA CYS A 9 26.32 62.21 15.14
C CYS A 9 27.11 61.71 13.92
N GLN A 10 28.41 62.03 13.84
CA GLN A 10 29.27 61.52 12.77
C GLN A 10 29.37 59.99 12.82
N ILE A 11 29.61 59.40 14.00
CA ILE A 11 29.71 57.94 14.16
C ILE A 11 28.42 57.24 13.70
N PHE A 12 27.25 57.75 14.08
CA PHE A 12 25.98 57.18 13.64
C PHE A 12 25.72 57.37 12.15
N THR A 13 26.20 58.46 11.56
CA THR A 13 26.09 58.72 10.12
C THR A 13 26.98 57.76 9.33
N ASP A 14 28.22 57.53 9.77
CA ASP A 14 29.12 56.55 9.15
C ASP A 14 28.55 55.12 9.26
N TYR A 15 27.97 54.79 10.42
CA TYR A 15 27.30 53.49 10.62
C TYR A 15 26.06 53.34 9.73
N TYR A 16 25.29 54.41 9.53
CA TYR A 16 24.16 54.42 8.60
C TYR A 16 24.59 54.07 7.18
N HIS A 17 25.65 54.70 6.67
CA HIS A 17 26.16 54.44 5.32
C HIS A 17 26.67 53.00 5.18
N ASN A 18 27.43 52.52 6.16
CA ASN A 18 27.90 51.14 6.18
C ASN A 18 26.74 50.13 6.19
N LEU A 19 25.72 50.37 7.02
CA LEU A 19 24.54 49.52 7.09
C LEU A 19 23.76 49.54 5.77
N ALA A 20 23.63 50.71 5.13
CA ALA A 20 22.96 50.84 3.84
C ALA A 20 23.69 50.07 2.73
N ASP A 21 25.02 50.22 2.63
CA ASP A 21 25.84 49.49 1.66
C ASP A 21 25.73 47.98 1.89
N LYS A 22 25.83 47.54 3.15
CA LYS A 22 25.69 46.13 3.51
C LYS A 22 24.32 45.57 3.16
N MET A 23 23.25 46.32 3.39
CA MET A 23 21.89 45.88 3.03
C MET A 23 21.69 45.81 1.52
N GLU A 24 22.29 46.70 0.72
CA GLU A 24 22.26 46.60 -0.74
C GLU A 24 23.07 45.40 -1.25
N GLU A 25 24.26 45.13 -0.69
CA GLU A 25 25.05 43.93 -1.01
C GLU A 25 24.27 42.64 -0.71
N LEU A 26 23.63 42.57 0.46
CA LEU A 26 22.84 41.40 0.87
C LEU A 26 21.61 41.19 0.00
N LYS A 27 20.98 42.28 -0.45
CA LYS A 27 19.91 42.24 -1.44
C LYS A 27 20.41 41.69 -2.78
N ILE A 28 21.55 42.18 -3.28
CA ILE A 28 22.12 41.73 -4.57
C ILE A 28 22.55 40.25 -4.51
N SER A 29 23.05 39.81 -3.36
CA SER A 29 23.49 38.42 -3.13
C SER A 29 22.38 37.47 -2.65
N ASP A 30 21.13 37.94 -2.59
CA ASP A 30 19.94 37.18 -2.17
C ASP A 30 20.11 36.52 -0.77
N ASN A 31 20.88 37.13 0.12
CA ASN A 31 21.13 36.63 1.47
C ASN A 31 20.10 37.18 2.46
N ASN A 32 18.88 36.66 2.35
CA ASN A 32 17.69 37.21 3.02
C ASN A 32 17.72 37.07 4.54
N ARG A 33 18.34 35.99 5.05
CA ARG A 33 18.52 35.79 6.50
C ARG A 33 19.37 36.90 7.11
N GLU A 34 20.51 37.19 6.51
CA GLU A 34 21.39 38.24 7.00
C GLU A 34 20.79 39.63 6.75
N LEU A 35 20.07 39.83 5.63
CA LEU A 35 19.31 41.06 5.36
C LEU A 35 18.28 41.35 6.47
N GLN A 36 17.58 40.32 6.97
CA GLN A 36 16.62 40.45 8.07
C GLN A 36 17.30 40.85 9.40
N VAL A 37 18.48 40.31 9.69
CA VAL A 37 19.28 40.74 10.85
C VAL A 37 19.62 42.23 10.75
N ARG A 38 20.05 42.69 9.56
CA ARG A 38 20.35 44.11 9.33
C ARG A 38 19.11 45.01 9.37
N LEU A 39 17.96 44.51 8.92
CA LEU A 39 16.67 45.19 9.05
C LEU A 39 16.31 45.43 10.53
N ASN A 40 16.45 44.42 11.38
CA ASN A 40 16.19 44.56 12.82
C ASN A 40 17.12 45.59 13.47
N ILE A 41 18.39 45.64 13.05
CA ILE A 41 19.34 46.67 13.51
C ILE A 41 18.90 48.06 13.05
N ALA A 42 18.52 48.23 11.78
CA ALA A 42 18.01 49.51 11.26
C ALA A 42 16.75 49.96 12.01
N GLN A 43 15.84 49.03 12.32
CA GLN A 43 14.63 49.32 13.09
C GLN A 43 14.97 49.77 14.51
N ALA A 44 15.87 49.06 15.19
CA ALA A 44 16.30 49.40 16.54
C ALA A 44 16.96 50.80 16.59
N LEU A 45 17.81 51.12 15.60
CA LEU A 45 18.50 52.40 15.50
C LEU A 45 17.60 53.57 15.08
N SER A 46 16.37 53.31 14.61
CA SER A 46 15.41 54.37 14.30
C SER A 46 15.05 55.26 15.50
N CYS A 47 15.29 54.81 16.73
CA CYS A 47 15.13 55.65 17.92
C CYS A 47 16.15 56.82 17.99
N ILE A 48 17.28 56.71 17.30
CA ILE A 48 18.37 57.71 17.28
C ILE A 48 18.19 58.72 16.13
N ASP A 49 17.24 58.51 15.22
CA ASP A 49 17.01 59.42 14.07
C ASP A 49 16.76 60.87 14.49
N SER A 50 16.05 61.08 15.60
CA SER A 50 15.79 62.42 16.16
C SER A 50 17.05 63.10 16.69
N PHE A 51 18.01 62.32 17.20
CA PHE A 51 19.30 62.81 17.70
C PHE A 51 20.23 63.22 16.55
N CYS A 52 20.19 62.51 15.43
CA CYS A 52 20.98 62.78 14.23
C CYS A 52 20.28 63.71 13.22
N ALA A 53 19.17 64.34 13.59
CA ALA A 53 18.31 65.04 12.64
C ALA A 53 19.00 66.16 11.86
N SER A 54 19.99 66.82 12.46
CA SER A 54 20.79 67.88 11.82
C SER A 54 21.82 67.37 10.81
N ALA A 55 22.18 66.08 10.82
CA ALA A 55 23.22 65.50 9.97
C ALA A 55 22.65 64.65 8.81
N SER A 56 21.49 64.02 8.99
CA SER A 56 20.95 63.02 8.05
C SER A 56 19.45 63.20 7.71
N GLY A 57 18.90 64.41 7.87
CA GLY A 57 17.54 64.73 7.44
C GLY A 57 16.42 64.15 8.32
N GLY A 58 16.73 63.72 9.55
CA GLY A 58 15.74 63.44 10.60
C GLY A 58 15.04 62.08 10.58
N ASN A 59 15.24 61.24 9.55
CA ASN A 59 14.60 59.91 9.45
C ASN A 59 15.49 58.84 8.76
N GLY A 60 16.81 58.94 8.88
CA GLY A 60 17.75 58.06 8.14
C GLY A 60 17.48 56.57 8.34
N PHE A 61 17.67 56.05 9.55
CA PHE A 61 17.52 54.62 9.83
C PHE A 61 16.10 54.12 9.63
N ARG A 62 15.09 54.94 9.97
CA ARG A 62 13.67 54.62 9.70
C ARG A 62 13.38 54.50 8.20
N ALA A 63 13.91 55.39 7.36
CA ALA A 63 13.74 55.33 5.91
C ALA A 63 14.46 54.12 5.32
N LEU A 64 15.67 53.82 5.81
CA LEU A 64 16.45 52.65 5.40
C LEU A 64 15.72 51.35 5.74
N HIS A 65 15.21 51.23 6.97
CA HIS A 65 14.38 50.11 7.38
C HIS A 65 13.18 49.93 6.45
N ARG A 66 12.41 51.00 6.18
CA ARG A 66 11.25 50.94 5.28
C ARG A 66 11.62 50.48 3.87
N LYS A 67 12.73 50.97 3.31
CA LYS A 67 13.18 50.62 1.95
C LYS A 67 13.41 49.11 1.80
N TYR A 68 14.18 48.52 2.70
CA TYR A 68 14.54 47.10 2.61
C TYR A 68 13.46 46.17 3.20
N GLN A 69 12.59 46.67 4.07
CA GLN A 69 11.45 45.91 4.58
C GLN A 69 10.47 45.55 3.45
N VAL A 70 10.24 46.46 2.49
CA VAL A 70 9.39 46.19 1.32
C VAL A 70 9.98 45.08 0.45
N GLU A 71 11.30 45.07 0.26
CA GLU A 71 11.99 44.04 -0.54
C GLU A 71 11.95 42.68 0.15
N ALA A 72 12.31 42.62 1.44
CA ALA A 72 12.23 41.39 2.22
C ALA A 72 10.80 40.81 2.21
N ASN A 73 9.78 41.65 2.43
CA ASN A 73 8.38 41.23 2.35
C ASN A 73 7.98 40.70 0.97
N ARG A 74 8.52 41.25 -0.12
CA ARG A 74 8.23 40.78 -1.48
C ARG A 74 8.75 39.36 -1.69
N GLN A 75 9.96 39.07 -1.24
CA GLN A 75 10.57 37.74 -1.35
C GLN A 75 9.82 36.72 -0.49
N TYR A 76 9.50 37.05 0.77
CA TYR A 76 8.70 36.15 1.62
C TYR A 76 7.31 35.86 1.04
N LYS A 77 6.68 36.85 0.39
CA LYS A 77 5.42 36.64 -0.31
C LYS A 77 5.54 35.66 -1.49
N ALA A 78 6.67 35.66 -2.20
CA ALA A 78 6.91 34.70 -3.28
C ALA A 78 7.04 33.28 -2.73
N VAL A 79 7.79 33.10 -1.64
CA VAL A 79 7.94 31.79 -0.97
C VAL A 79 6.60 31.29 -0.40
N TYR A 80 5.84 32.18 0.24
CA TYR A 80 4.48 31.89 0.70
C TYR A 80 3.57 31.41 -0.45
N THR A 81 3.64 32.07 -1.62
CA THR A 81 2.82 31.68 -2.78
C THR A 81 3.15 30.26 -3.24
N ILE A 82 4.43 29.91 -3.27
CA ILE A 82 4.90 28.56 -3.62
C ILE A 82 4.38 27.52 -2.61
N ILE A 83 4.47 27.81 -1.31
CA ILE A 83 3.98 26.92 -0.25
C ILE A 83 2.48 26.63 -0.42
N ILE A 84 1.66 27.67 -0.55
CA ILE A 84 0.20 27.52 -0.66
C ILE A 84 -0.17 26.77 -1.96
N GLU A 85 0.51 27.06 -3.06
CA GLU A 85 0.31 26.35 -4.32
C GLU A 85 0.60 24.85 -4.17
N ASN A 86 1.71 24.48 -3.53
CA ASN A 86 2.08 23.07 -3.32
C ASN A 86 1.14 22.37 -2.32
N ILE A 87 0.69 23.06 -1.25
CA ILE A 87 -0.35 22.55 -0.34
C ILE A 87 -1.64 22.23 -1.11
N SER A 88 -2.05 23.11 -2.03
CA SER A 88 -3.27 22.92 -2.82
C SER A 88 -3.20 21.71 -3.77
N LYS A 89 -1.98 21.35 -4.22
CA LYS A 89 -1.70 20.17 -5.05
C LYS A 89 -1.46 18.89 -4.23
N GLY A 90 -1.34 19.00 -2.92
CA GLY A 90 -0.97 17.89 -2.03
C GLY A 90 0.47 17.42 -2.24
N ASP A 91 1.37 18.32 -2.67
CA ASP A 91 2.78 18.05 -2.90
C ASP A 91 3.61 18.47 -1.68
N TYR A 92 3.47 17.71 -0.60
CA TYR A 92 4.03 18.05 0.70
C TYR A 92 5.57 17.98 0.73
N GLU A 93 6.19 17.20 -0.14
CA GLU A 93 7.65 17.17 -0.28
C GLU A 93 8.16 18.54 -0.72
N ASN A 94 7.51 19.16 -1.71
CA ASN A 94 7.83 20.50 -2.19
C ASN A 94 7.28 21.64 -1.31
N VAL A 95 6.51 21.33 -0.27
CA VAL A 95 6.18 22.27 0.81
C VAL A 95 7.28 22.28 1.87
N ALA A 96 7.83 21.11 2.21
CA ALA A 96 8.85 20.97 3.25
C ALA A 96 10.17 21.71 2.90
N ILE A 97 10.53 21.79 1.61
CA ILE A 97 11.76 22.48 1.19
C ILE A 97 11.71 23.98 1.54
N PRO A 98 10.77 24.79 1.00
CA PRO A 98 10.72 26.22 1.29
C PRO A 98 10.42 26.54 2.76
N LEU A 99 9.68 25.69 3.47
CA LEU A 99 9.47 25.86 4.91
C LEU A 99 10.75 25.72 5.74
N SER A 100 11.72 24.94 5.28
CA SER A 100 13.01 24.79 5.97
C SER A 100 13.89 26.03 5.83
N ASP A 101 13.70 26.79 4.75
CA ASP A 101 14.49 27.98 4.44
C ASP A 101 13.94 29.27 5.07
N ILE A 102 12.71 29.22 5.59
CA ILE A 102 12.06 30.35 6.26
C ILE A 102 12.29 30.25 7.77
N ASP A 103 13.01 31.22 8.34
CA ASP A 103 13.02 31.44 9.79
C ASP A 103 11.59 31.85 10.23
N GLU A 104 11.00 31.20 11.24
CA GLU A 104 9.60 31.42 11.68
C GLU A 104 9.28 32.89 11.97
N LYS A 105 10.30 33.69 12.31
CA LYS A 105 10.20 35.14 12.57
C LYS A 105 10.14 36.01 11.31
N SER A 106 10.33 35.41 10.14
CA SER A 106 10.41 36.09 8.84
C SER A 106 9.07 36.12 8.10
N LEU A 107 8.16 35.17 8.38
CA LEU A 107 6.77 35.26 7.93
C LEU A 107 5.98 36.14 8.88
N ASN A 108 5.07 36.95 8.33
CA ASN A 108 4.10 37.62 9.19
C ASN A 108 3.11 36.58 9.76
N GLU A 109 2.56 36.87 10.95
CA GLU A 109 1.68 35.94 11.67
C GLU A 109 0.45 35.53 10.85
N ARG A 110 -0.03 36.40 9.96
CA ARG A 110 -1.18 36.14 9.10
C ARG A 110 -0.88 35.07 8.05
N ASP A 111 0.26 35.17 7.37
CA ASP A 111 0.67 34.21 6.34
C ASP A 111 0.96 32.85 6.97
N LEU A 112 1.61 32.83 8.14
CA LEU A 112 1.82 31.60 8.91
C LEU A 112 0.50 30.94 9.32
N ALA A 113 -0.47 31.73 9.81
CA ALA A 113 -1.80 31.22 10.16
C ALA A 113 -2.53 30.64 8.94
N GLN A 114 -2.39 31.26 7.76
CA GLN A 114 -2.99 30.76 6.53
C GLN A 114 -2.32 29.46 6.05
N ILE A 115 -0.99 29.35 6.09
CA ILE A 115 -0.26 28.11 5.78
C ILE A 115 -0.76 26.96 6.67
N LYS A 116 -0.87 27.20 7.98
CA LYS A 116 -1.38 26.19 8.93
C LYS A 116 -2.79 25.76 8.58
N HIS A 117 -3.68 26.72 8.31
CA HIS A 117 -5.07 26.46 7.96
C HIS A 117 -5.18 25.63 6.66
N ASP A 118 -4.47 26.03 5.60
CA ASP A 118 -4.54 25.35 4.31
C ASP A 118 -3.92 23.96 4.38
N LEU A 119 -2.83 23.79 5.14
CA LEU A 119 -2.22 22.49 5.40
C LEU A 119 -3.22 21.57 6.12
N GLU A 120 -3.87 22.04 7.18
CA GLU A 120 -4.86 21.26 7.92
C GLU A 120 -6.08 20.90 7.07
N SER A 121 -6.56 21.84 6.24
CA SER A 121 -7.68 21.62 5.32
C SER A 121 -7.34 20.57 4.25
N SER A 122 -6.16 20.71 3.62
CA SER A 122 -5.66 19.77 2.61
C SER A 122 -5.46 18.37 3.21
N LEU A 123 -4.95 18.28 4.43
CA LEU A 123 -4.83 17.04 5.19
C LEU A 123 -6.15 16.36 5.48
N TYR A 124 -7.15 17.13 5.92
CA TYR A 124 -8.47 16.59 6.19
C TYR A 124 -9.10 15.99 4.93
N LYS A 125 -8.96 16.69 3.80
CA LYS A 125 -9.40 16.21 2.50
C LYS A 125 -8.64 14.95 2.08
N LEU A 126 -7.31 14.96 2.18
CA LEU A 126 -6.47 13.81 1.85
C LEU A 126 -6.89 12.57 2.65
N MET A 127 -6.98 12.66 3.97
CA MET A 127 -7.39 11.54 4.82
C MET A 127 -8.79 11.03 4.48
N THR A 128 -9.73 11.93 4.20
CA THR A 128 -11.11 11.57 3.82
C THR A 128 -11.14 10.82 2.49
N ASP A 129 -10.45 11.35 1.47
CA ASP A 129 -10.39 10.74 0.15
C ASP A 129 -9.70 9.37 0.22
N THR A 130 -8.61 9.25 0.99
CA THR A 130 -7.91 7.98 1.18
C THR A 130 -8.80 6.95 1.88
N LYS A 131 -9.53 7.34 2.93
CA LYS A 131 -10.49 6.45 3.61
C LYS A 131 -11.56 5.95 2.64
N ASN A 132 -12.08 6.82 1.77
CA ASN A 132 -13.07 6.41 0.77
C ASN A 132 -12.48 5.40 -0.23
N ILE A 133 -11.27 5.64 -0.73
CA ILE A 133 -10.60 4.73 -1.67
C ILE A 133 -10.32 3.38 -1.00
N VAL A 134 -9.82 3.39 0.23
CA VAL A 134 -9.58 2.17 1.02
C VAL A 134 -10.89 1.41 1.22
N HIS A 135 -11.98 2.07 1.58
CA HIS A 135 -13.28 1.42 1.71
C HIS A 135 -13.78 0.81 0.40
N ILE A 136 -13.73 1.54 -0.71
CA ILE A 136 -14.13 1.02 -2.03
C ILE A 136 -13.26 -0.18 -2.42
N PHE A 137 -11.96 -0.10 -2.18
CA PHE A 137 -11.02 -1.21 -2.39
C PHE A 137 -11.42 -2.41 -1.55
N CYS A 138 -11.71 -2.22 -0.27
CA CYS A 138 -12.10 -3.28 0.64
C CYS A 138 -13.41 -3.96 0.23
N ASP A 139 -14.38 -3.19 -0.25
CA ASP A 139 -15.69 -3.71 -0.67
C ASP A 139 -15.62 -4.47 -2.00
N ASN A 140 -14.61 -4.19 -2.84
CA ASN A 140 -14.49 -4.75 -4.18
C ASN A 140 -13.25 -5.61 -4.40
N ILE A 141 -12.51 -5.98 -3.35
CA ILE A 141 -11.21 -6.67 -3.44
C ILE A 141 -11.25 -8.00 -4.20
N GLU A 142 -12.43 -8.61 -4.28
CA GLU A 142 -12.67 -9.86 -5.02
C GLU A 142 -12.84 -9.64 -6.54
N ARG A 143 -13.07 -8.40 -7.00
CA ARG A 143 -13.24 -8.01 -8.41
C ARG A 143 -11.94 -7.44 -8.95
N GLU A 144 -11.26 -8.25 -9.76
CA GLU A 144 -9.87 -8.01 -10.19
C GLU A 144 -9.66 -6.71 -11.00
N GLU A 145 -10.61 -6.34 -11.87
CA GLU A 145 -10.50 -5.13 -12.71
C GLU A 145 -10.57 -3.83 -11.91
N ASP A 146 -11.50 -3.75 -10.96
CA ASP A 146 -11.70 -2.55 -10.13
C ASP A 146 -10.54 -2.37 -9.13
N THR A 147 -10.05 -3.48 -8.58
CA THR A 147 -9.04 -3.51 -7.53
C THR A 147 -7.67 -3.03 -8.02
N ARG A 148 -7.25 -3.40 -9.24
CA ARG A 148 -5.92 -3.04 -9.78
C ARG A 148 -5.75 -1.54 -10.04
N SER A 149 -6.83 -0.85 -10.41
CA SER A 149 -6.78 0.59 -10.69
C SER A 149 -6.67 1.44 -9.41
N GLN A 150 -7.14 0.92 -8.27
CA GLN A 150 -7.22 1.67 -7.01
C GLN A 150 -5.93 1.57 -6.17
N ILE A 151 -5.17 0.49 -6.30
CA ILE A 151 -3.94 0.28 -5.49
C ILE A 151 -2.91 1.41 -5.69
N PRO A 152 -2.56 1.85 -6.91
CA PRO A 152 -1.59 2.94 -7.09
C PRO A 152 -2.03 4.25 -6.42
N GLU A 153 -3.29 4.64 -6.61
CA GLU A 153 -3.84 5.87 -6.04
C GLU A 153 -3.86 5.81 -4.50
N MET A 154 -4.28 4.67 -3.94
CA MET A 154 -4.28 4.45 -2.50
C MET A 154 -2.87 4.58 -1.90
N LYS A 155 -1.87 3.94 -2.53
CA LYS A 155 -0.47 4.01 -2.10
C LYS A 155 0.06 5.44 -2.13
N GLU A 156 -0.18 6.16 -3.23
CA GLU A 156 0.26 7.54 -3.37
C GLU A 156 -0.30 8.42 -2.24
N LYS A 157 -1.59 8.26 -1.91
CA LYS A 157 -2.23 9.07 -0.87
C LYS A 157 -1.77 8.69 0.54
N ILE A 158 -1.54 7.41 0.82
CA ILE A 158 -0.97 6.96 2.11
C ILE A 158 0.46 7.49 2.26
N GLU A 159 1.28 7.41 1.21
CA GLU A 159 2.65 7.94 1.20
C GLU A 159 2.68 9.45 1.49
N LYS A 160 1.75 10.22 0.92
CA LYS A 160 1.61 11.66 1.22
C LYS A 160 1.34 11.93 2.70
N VAL A 161 0.58 11.08 3.39
CA VAL A 161 0.37 11.19 4.84
C VAL A 161 1.67 10.87 5.60
N HIS A 162 2.41 9.83 5.19
CA HIS A 162 3.70 9.49 5.79
C HIS A 162 4.74 10.60 5.63
N ILE A 163 4.79 11.27 4.46
CA ILE A 163 5.68 12.43 4.24
C ILE A 163 5.46 13.49 5.32
N ILE A 164 4.20 13.81 5.64
CA ILE A 164 3.88 14.85 6.63
C ILE A 164 4.34 14.42 8.04
N LEU A 165 4.06 13.17 8.42
CA LEU A 165 4.47 12.63 9.72
C LEU A 165 5.99 12.55 9.87
N ASN A 166 6.73 12.32 8.79
CA ASN A 166 8.18 12.16 8.81
C ASN A 166 8.96 13.49 8.69
N LYS A 167 8.33 14.56 8.21
CA LYS A 167 8.96 15.87 8.04
C LYS A 167 8.63 16.77 9.24
N ASN A 168 9.62 16.97 10.12
CA ASN A 168 9.46 17.74 11.37
C ASN A 168 8.87 19.14 11.15
N ASN A 169 9.34 19.86 10.14
CA ASN A 169 8.87 21.21 9.83
C ASN A 169 7.39 21.27 9.39
N LEU A 170 6.87 20.22 8.75
CA LEU A 170 5.43 20.11 8.46
C LEU A 170 4.65 19.74 9.72
N THR A 171 5.17 18.77 10.48
CA THR A 171 4.53 18.32 11.72
C THR A 171 4.46 19.44 12.76
N GLU A 172 5.47 20.30 12.88
CA GLU A 172 5.49 21.44 13.81
C GLU A 172 4.42 22.49 13.52
N LEU A 173 3.96 22.61 12.27
CA LEU A 173 2.87 23.51 11.90
C LEU A 173 1.49 23.03 12.37
N LEU A 174 1.35 21.73 12.68
CA LEU A 174 0.08 21.12 13.06
C LEU A 174 -0.20 21.28 14.56
N ASP A 175 -1.46 21.52 14.90
CA ASP A 175 -1.90 21.45 16.28
C ASP A 175 -1.86 20.00 16.83
N LYS A 176 -1.93 19.86 18.15
CA LYS A 176 -1.92 18.54 18.81
C LYS A 176 -3.06 17.65 18.32
N LYS A 177 -4.22 18.22 18.03
CA LYS A 177 -5.42 17.48 17.62
C LYS A 177 -5.26 16.86 16.24
N MET A 178 -4.66 17.58 15.29
CA MET A 178 -4.41 17.11 13.94
C MET A 178 -3.31 16.05 13.91
N LYS A 179 -2.25 16.20 14.71
CA LYS A 179 -1.21 15.17 14.87
C LYS A 179 -1.82 13.83 15.29
N THR A 180 -2.63 13.84 16.36
CA THR A 180 -3.32 12.63 16.82
C THR A 180 -4.26 12.05 15.75
N LYS A 181 -4.93 12.89 14.95
CA LYS A 181 -5.76 12.41 13.84
C LYS A 181 -4.95 11.71 12.75
N LEU A 182 -3.76 12.22 12.41
CA LEU A 182 -2.88 11.59 11.41
C LEU A 182 -2.33 10.25 11.91
N GLU A 183 -1.87 10.19 13.16
CA GLU A 183 -1.41 8.96 13.79
C GLU A 183 -2.52 7.90 13.80
N THR A 184 -3.71 8.27 14.29
CA THR A 184 -4.88 7.38 14.31
C THR A 184 -5.29 6.94 12.90
N PHE A 185 -5.19 7.84 11.91
CA PHE A 185 -5.49 7.51 10.53
C PHE A 185 -4.55 6.42 9.98
N ILE A 186 -3.24 6.52 10.23
CA ILE A 186 -2.29 5.49 9.80
C ILE A 186 -2.57 4.17 10.51
N ASP A 187 -2.79 4.19 11.82
CA ASP A 187 -3.15 2.99 12.60
C ASP A 187 -4.43 2.32 12.07
N ASP A 188 -5.44 3.12 11.69
CA ASP A 188 -6.68 2.63 11.07
C ASP A 188 -6.38 1.90 9.75
N ILE A 189 -5.55 2.48 8.87
CA ILE A 189 -5.19 1.89 7.57
C ILE A 189 -4.37 0.61 7.76
N ASP A 190 -3.38 0.64 8.64
CA ASP A 190 -2.51 -0.49 8.97
C ASP A 190 -3.29 -1.67 9.57
N LYS A 191 -4.45 -1.41 10.16
CA LYS A 191 -5.37 -2.44 10.64
C LYS A 191 -6.35 -2.92 9.56
N ILE A 192 -7.00 -2.00 8.84
CA ILE A 192 -8.08 -2.33 7.90
C ILE A 192 -7.56 -3.16 6.72
N LEU A 193 -6.41 -2.80 6.14
CA LEU A 193 -5.91 -3.47 4.95
C LEU A 193 -5.56 -4.95 5.21
N PRO A 194 -4.79 -5.31 6.25
CA PRO A 194 -4.56 -6.71 6.60
C PRO A 194 -5.84 -7.47 6.96
N ASP A 195 -6.75 -6.87 7.73
CA ASP A 195 -8.00 -7.54 8.15
C ASP A 195 -8.86 -7.94 6.93
N VAL A 196 -8.92 -7.09 5.91
CA VAL A 196 -9.66 -7.38 4.68
C VAL A 196 -9.00 -8.51 3.89
N LEU A 197 -7.68 -8.47 3.74
CA LEU A 197 -6.93 -9.53 3.06
C LEU A 197 -7.11 -10.87 3.78
N LEU A 198 -7.02 -10.88 5.11
CA LEU A 198 -7.22 -12.07 5.93
C LEU A 198 -8.63 -12.65 5.78
N ARG A 199 -9.67 -11.80 5.72
CA ARG A 199 -11.05 -12.28 5.45
C ARG A 199 -11.16 -12.98 4.10
N GLY A 200 -10.59 -12.40 3.05
CA GLY A 200 -10.56 -13.04 1.72
C GLY A 200 -9.77 -14.36 1.70
N LEU A 201 -8.63 -14.41 2.40
CA LEU A 201 -7.85 -15.64 2.55
C LEU A 201 -8.59 -16.73 3.34
N ASN A 202 -9.35 -16.37 4.37
CA ASN A 202 -10.20 -17.31 5.10
C ASN A 202 -11.36 -17.86 4.23
N ALA A 203 -11.90 -17.04 3.32
CA ALA A 203 -12.87 -17.52 2.34
C ALA A 203 -12.24 -18.55 1.38
N ILE A 204 -10.99 -18.32 0.96
CA ILE A 204 -10.21 -19.28 0.15
C ILE A 204 -9.98 -20.59 0.90
N GLU A 205 -9.70 -20.55 2.21
CA GLU A 205 -9.61 -21.76 3.03
C GLU A 205 -10.88 -22.62 2.95
N THR A 206 -12.04 -21.97 2.99
CA THR A 206 -13.34 -22.64 2.84
C THR A 206 -13.49 -23.29 1.46
N LEU A 207 -12.97 -22.66 0.39
CA LEU A 207 -12.92 -23.27 -0.95
C LEU A 207 -12.03 -24.51 -0.98
N ILE A 208 -10.87 -24.48 -0.32
CA ILE A 208 -9.99 -25.66 -0.20
C ILE A 208 -10.73 -26.80 0.51
N ASN A 209 -11.35 -26.52 1.65
CA ASN A 209 -12.07 -27.51 2.47
C ASN A 209 -13.28 -28.10 1.75
N THR A 210 -13.90 -27.37 0.82
CA THR A 210 -15.03 -27.85 -0.01
C THR A 210 -14.58 -28.52 -1.31
N ASN A 211 -13.28 -28.71 -1.49
CA ASN A 211 -12.64 -29.25 -2.68
C ASN A 211 -12.85 -28.40 -3.95
N ASN A 212 -13.06 -27.09 -3.79
CA ASN A 212 -13.10 -26.16 -4.90
C ASN A 212 -11.69 -25.63 -5.25
N PHE A 213 -10.85 -26.53 -5.77
CA PHE A 213 -9.41 -26.31 -5.92
C PHE A 213 -9.05 -25.26 -6.98
N LEU A 214 -9.85 -25.12 -8.04
CA LEU A 214 -9.56 -24.18 -9.11
C LEU A 214 -9.74 -22.73 -8.61
N GLU A 215 -10.87 -22.45 -8.00
CA GLU A 215 -11.18 -21.15 -7.41
C GLU A 215 -10.24 -20.84 -6.25
N ALA A 216 -9.86 -21.84 -5.44
CA ALA A 216 -8.85 -21.64 -4.40
C ALA A 216 -7.47 -21.26 -4.99
N GLU A 217 -6.99 -21.97 -6.02
CA GLU A 217 -5.71 -21.67 -6.70
C GLU A 217 -5.71 -20.26 -7.32
N GLN A 218 -6.83 -19.84 -7.93
CA GLN A 218 -7.00 -18.50 -8.47
C GLN A 218 -7.03 -17.45 -7.36
N GLY A 219 -7.80 -17.69 -6.29
CA GLY A 219 -7.88 -16.81 -5.13
C GLY A 219 -6.51 -16.57 -4.49
N ILE A 220 -5.73 -17.63 -4.24
CA ILE A 220 -4.37 -17.50 -3.67
C ILE A 220 -3.50 -16.62 -4.56
N LYS A 221 -3.53 -16.80 -5.88
CA LYS A 221 -2.75 -15.98 -6.82
C LYS A 221 -3.17 -14.52 -6.80
N ASN A 222 -4.48 -14.26 -6.81
CA ASN A 222 -5.02 -12.90 -6.80
C ASN A 222 -4.64 -12.17 -5.51
N PHE A 223 -4.87 -12.77 -4.34
CA PHE A 223 -4.50 -12.16 -3.07
C PHE A 223 -2.98 -12.05 -2.87
N SER A 224 -2.19 -12.99 -3.40
CA SER A 224 -0.72 -12.87 -3.41
C SER A 224 -0.25 -11.67 -4.24
N HIS A 225 -0.89 -11.46 -5.39
CA HIS A 225 -0.60 -10.30 -6.24
C HIS A 225 -0.99 -9.01 -5.53
N ILE A 226 -2.23 -8.90 -5.03
CA ILE A 226 -2.72 -7.72 -4.30
C ILE A 226 -1.80 -7.38 -3.13
N HIS A 227 -1.48 -8.36 -2.27
CA HIS A 227 -0.57 -8.15 -1.14
C HIS A 227 0.80 -7.63 -1.58
N ARG A 228 1.35 -8.16 -2.67
CA ARG A 228 2.62 -7.67 -3.23
C ARG A 228 2.52 -6.24 -3.76
N GLU A 229 1.43 -5.90 -4.46
CA GLU A 229 1.24 -4.56 -5.01
C GLU A 229 1.05 -3.52 -3.91
N LEU A 230 0.36 -3.87 -2.81
CA LEU A 230 0.21 -3.01 -1.62
C LEU A 230 1.57 -2.71 -0.96
N GLY A 231 2.50 -3.66 -0.94
CA GLY A 231 3.87 -3.44 -0.50
C GLY A 231 3.95 -2.85 0.91
N ASN A 232 4.60 -1.69 1.03
CA ASN A 232 4.81 -1.01 2.32
C ASN A 232 3.51 -0.52 2.98
N CYS A 233 2.39 -0.42 2.25
CA CYS A 233 1.09 -0.05 2.83
C CYS A 233 0.41 -1.20 3.57
N CYS A 234 0.89 -2.44 3.41
CA CYS A 234 0.38 -3.60 4.12
C CYS A 234 1.54 -4.50 4.53
N THR A 235 2.17 -4.20 5.66
CA THR A 235 3.37 -4.90 6.15
C THR A 235 3.08 -6.13 7.01
N SER A 236 1.80 -6.43 7.24
CA SER A 236 1.37 -7.51 8.15
C SER A 236 1.93 -8.87 7.72
N THR A 237 2.74 -9.47 8.61
CA THR A 237 3.30 -10.81 8.41
C THR A 237 2.21 -11.88 8.39
N ALA A 238 1.10 -11.67 9.10
CA ALA A 238 0.00 -12.62 9.17
C ALA A 238 -0.62 -12.92 7.80
N VAL A 239 -0.76 -11.91 6.93
CA VAL A 239 -1.28 -12.09 5.56
C VAL A 239 -0.33 -12.98 4.76
N LYS A 240 0.96 -12.70 4.81
CA LYS A 240 2.01 -13.48 4.13
C LYS A 240 2.04 -14.93 4.62
N GLU A 241 1.95 -15.13 5.93
CA GLU A 241 1.91 -16.46 6.56
C GLU A 241 0.66 -17.22 6.11
N LYS A 242 -0.51 -16.58 6.12
CA LYS A 242 -1.76 -17.23 5.69
C LYS A 242 -1.75 -17.62 4.21
N ILE A 243 -1.21 -16.77 3.33
CA ILE A 243 -1.00 -17.11 1.91
C ILE A 243 -0.13 -18.38 1.77
N LYS A 244 0.96 -18.44 2.54
CA LYS A 244 1.88 -19.59 2.54
C LYS A 244 1.18 -20.85 3.06
N GLU A 245 0.46 -20.76 4.17
CA GLU A 245 -0.32 -21.85 4.76
C GLU A 245 -1.34 -22.42 3.77
N LEU A 246 -2.13 -21.56 3.10
CA LEU A 246 -3.10 -22.00 2.10
C LEU A 246 -2.42 -22.69 0.91
N ARG A 247 -1.25 -22.21 0.48
CA ARG A 247 -0.47 -22.85 -0.57
C ARG A 247 0.00 -24.24 -0.16
N GLU A 248 0.53 -24.35 1.05
CA GLU A 248 0.97 -25.63 1.62
C GLU A 248 -0.21 -26.59 1.81
N SER A 249 -1.39 -26.10 2.22
CA SER A 249 -2.61 -26.91 2.33
C SER A 249 -3.04 -27.46 0.96
N LEU A 250 -3.01 -26.63 -0.09
CA LEU A 250 -3.37 -27.06 -1.43
C LEU A 250 -2.36 -28.08 -2.01
N ASP A 251 -1.07 -27.86 -1.76
CA ASP A 251 -0.01 -28.82 -2.11
C ASP A 251 -0.14 -30.13 -1.27
N GLY A 252 -0.58 -30.04 -0.02
CA GLY A 252 -0.85 -31.17 0.87
C GLY A 252 -1.94 -32.09 0.34
N ILE A 253 -3.01 -31.52 -0.24
CA ILE A 253 -4.07 -32.29 -0.91
C ILE A 253 -3.52 -33.12 -2.08
N VAL A 254 -2.65 -32.53 -2.90
CA VAL A 254 -1.97 -33.27 -3.98
C VAL A 254 -1.19 -34.46 -3.41
N ASN A 255 -0.43 -34.24 -2.35
CA ASN A 255 0.35 -35.32 -1.70
C ASN A 255 -0.55 -36.41 -1.11
N GLU A 256 -1.66 -36.04 -0.46
CA GLU A 256 -2.63 -37.00 0.06
C GLU A 256 -3.19 -37.88 -1.07
N ILE A 257 -3.54 -37.29 -2.21
CA ILE A 257 -4.03 -38.02 -3.38
C ILE A 257 -2.96 -38.97 -3.95
N LEU A 258 -1.71 -38.52 -4.00
CA LEU A 258 -0.58 -39.34 -4.45
C LEU A 258 -0.36 -40.55 -3.54
N GLN A 259 -0.61 -40.41 -2.24
CA GLN A 259 -0.49 -41.50 -1.27
C GLN A 259 -1.75 -42.36 -1.15
N ARG A 260 -2.90 -41.80 -1.53
CA ARG A 260 -4.19 -42.48 -1.42
C ARG A 260 -4.18 -43.79 -2.18
N ASP A 261 -4.72 -44.79 -1.50
CA ASP A 261 -4.92 -46.11 -2.05
C ASP A 261 -6.31 -46.21 -2.68
N PHE A 262 -6.34 -46.81 -3.86
CA PHE A 262 -7.53 -47.08 -4.67
C PHE A 262 -7.76 -48.59 -4.81
N GLU A 263 -7.16 -49.43 -3.97
CA GLU A 263 -7.25 -50.90 -4.06
C GLU A 263 -8.66 -51.43 -3.79
N ASP A 264 -9.40 -50.80 -2.86
CA ASP A 264 -10.73 -51.26 -2.48
C ASP A 264 -11.82 -50.69 -3.38
N ILE A 265 -12.02 -51.36 -4.53
CA ILE A 265 -13.02 -51.01 -5.54
C ILE A 265 -14.45 -51.00 -4.97
N SER A 266 -14.73 -51.78 -3.91
CA SER A 266 -16.05 -51.82 -3.29
C SER A 266 -16.42 -50.52 -2.56
N LYS A 267 -15.42 -49.69 -2.22
CA LYS A 267 -15.60 -48.39 -1.55
C LYS A 267 -15.77 -47.21 -2.52
N TYR A 268 -15.74 -47.46 -3.83
CA TYR A 268 -15.83 -46.36 -4.81
C TYR A 268 -17.17 -45.62 -4.75
N SER A 269 -18.24 -46.27 -4.29
CA SER A 269 -19.53 -45.63 -4.05
C SER A 269 -19.51 -44.62 -2.88
N LEU A 270 -18.64 -44.83 -1.90
CA LEU A 270 -18.49 -43.95 -0.72
C LEU A 270 -17.52 -42.79 -1.00
N LYS A 271 -16.48 -43.05 -1.79
CA LYS A 271 -15.50 -42.04 -2.16
C LYS A 271 -15.15 -42.14 -3.65
N SER A 272 -16.08 -41.65 -4.47
CA SER A 272 -16.04 -41.66 -5.93
C SER A 272 -14.72 -41.10 -6.50
N PRO A 273 -13.90 -41.95 -7.17
CA PRO A 273 -12.72 -41.48 -7.89
C PRO A 273 -13.08 -40.51 -9.03
N LYS A 274 -14.24 -40.67 -9.66
CA LYS A 274 -14.73 -39.78 -10.74
C LYS A 274 -14.79 -38.32 -10.29
N ASP A 275 -15.37 -38.04 -9.13
CA ASP A 275 -15.59 -36.67 -8.66
C ASP A 275 -14.28 -35.98 -8.27
N LEU A 276 -13.40 -36.72 -7.61
CA LEU A 276 -12.06 -36.24 -7.27
C LEU A 276 -11.23 -35.99 -8.53
N TYR A 277 -11.25 -36.90 -9.50
CA TYR A 277 -10.56 -36.74 -10.78
C TYR A 277 -11.08 -35.50 -11.54
N ALA A 278 -12.40 -35.30 -11.59
CA ALA A 278 -13.00 -34.14 -12.25
C ALA A 278 -12.47 -32.82 -11.64
N LYS A 279 -12.47 -32.71 -10.30
CA LYS A 279 -11.97 -31.53 -9.59
C LYS A 279 -10.48 -31.28 -9.83
N LEU A 280 -9.65 -32.31 -9.79
CA LEU A 280 -8.21 -32.19 -10.07
C LEU A 280 -7.93 -31.80 -11.52
N LYS A 281 -8.68 -32.40 -12.46
CA LYS A 281 -8.54 -32.14 -13.90
C LYS A 281 -8.83 -30.68 -14.23
N MET A 282 -9.79 -30.04 -13.57
CA MET A 282 -10.09 -28.61 -13.77
C MET A 282 -8.86 -27.72 -13.51
N VAL A 283 -8.09 -28.00 -12.46
CA VAL A 283 -6.87 -27.26 -12.14
C VAL A 283 -5.73 -27.64 -13.11
N ALA A 284 -5.60 -28.93 -13.43
CA ALA A 284 -4.59 -29.43 -14.35
C ALA A 284 -4.71 -28.83 -15.77
N LEU A 285 -5.94 -28.69 -16.29
CA LEU A 285 -6.23 -28.11 -17.60
C LEU A 285 -5.83 -26.62 -17.70
N ARG A 286 -5.68 -25.93 -16.57
CA ARG A 286 -5.15 -24.56 -16.50
C ARG A 286 -3.63 -24.50 -16.39
N GLY A 287 -2.94 -25.61 -16.64
CA GLY A 287 -1.47 -25.69 -16.71
C GLY A 287 -0.77 -25.98 -15.38
N ASN A 288 -1.51 -26.36 -14.33
CA ASN A 288 -0.87 -26.74 -13.06
C ASN A 288 -0.25 -28.14 -13.16
N VAL A 289 1.09 -28.18 -13.27
CA VAL A 289 1.87 -29.41 -13.48
C VAL A 289 1.68 -30.42 -12.34
N ARG A 290 1.59 -29.97 -11.08
CA ARG A 290 1.45 -30.86 -9.92
C ARG A 290 0.08 -31.55 -9.91
N PHE A 291 -0.98 -30.80 -10.16
CA PHE A 291 -2.33 -31.36 -10.29
C PHE A 291 -2.42 -32.31 -11.49
N ASN A 292 -1.75 -32.00 -12.60
CA ASN A 292 -1.70 -32.90 -13.75
C ASN A 292 -0.97 -34.23 -13.42
N GLN A 293 0.15 -34.16 -12.70
CA GLN A 293 0.86 -35.35 -12.22
C GLN A 293 -0.03 -36.18 -11.29
N ALA A 294 -0.74 -35.54 -10.36
CA ALA A 294 -1.68 -36.20 -9.46
C ALA A 294 -2.80 -36.93 -10.22
N CYS A 295 -3.39 -36.28 -11.24
CA CYS A 295 -4.38 -36.89 -12.13
C CYS A 295 -3.84 -38.16 -12.79
N ASN A 296 -2.65 -38.09 -13.39
CA ASN A 296 -2.05 -39.21 -14.11
C ASN A 296 -1.73 -40.39 -13.19
N ILE A 297 -1.18 -40.12 -12.00
CA ILE A 297 -0.86 -41.15 -11.01
C ILE A 297 -2.14 -41.80 -10.47
N MET A 298 -3.16 -40.99 -10.17
CA MET A 298 -4.46 -41.49 -9.75
C MET A 298 -5.07 -42.43 -10.80
N LEU A 299 -5.10 -42.01 -12.07
CA LEU A 299 -5.58 -42.86 -13.16
C LEU A 299 -4.77 -44.16 -13.30
N ALA A 300 -3.44 -44.10 -13.18
CA ALA A 300 -2.58 -45.27 -13.27
C ALA A 300 -2.86 -46.29 -12.14
N LYS A 301 -3.00 -45.81 -10.89
CA LYS A 301 -3.37 -46.67 -9.76
C LYS A 301 -4.73 -47.33 -9.95
N ILE A 302 -5.73 -46.55 -10.36
CA ILE A 302 -7.08 -47.07 -10.61
C ILE A 302 -7.03 -48.12 -11.71
N ARG A 303 -6.31 -47.87 -12.82
CA ARG A 303 -6.14 -48.86 -13.90
C ARG A 303 -5.55 -50.17 -13.39
N LEU A 304 -4.44 -50.08 -12.66
CA LEU A 304 -3.76 -51.25 -12.11
C LEU A 304 -4.71 -52.08 -11.23
N ASN A 305 -5.44 -51.42 -10.33
CA ASN A 305 -6.32 -52.08 -9.37
C ASN A 305 -7.56 -52.69 -10.06
N PHE A 306 -8.16 -51.99 -11.02
CA PHE A 306 -9.28 -52.52 -11.80
C PHE A 306 -8.87 -53.73 -12.65
N SER A 307 -7.72 -53.66 -13.34
CA SER A 307 -7.17 -54.80 -14.08
C SER A 307 -6.91 -56.00 -13.18
N ALA A 308 -6.26 -55.80 -12.03
CA ALA A 308 -5.99 -56.87 -11.07
C ALA A 308 -7.29 -57.50 -10.51
N ALA A 309 -8.34 -56.70 -10.32
CA ALA A 309 -9.64 -57.20 -9.87
C ALA A 309 -10.35 -58.02 -10.96
N ILE A 310 -10.29 -57.60 -12.23
CA ILE A 310 -10.79 -58.39 -13.37
C ILE A 310 -10.04 -59.72 -13.47
N ASP A 311 -8.71 -59.72 -13.32
CA ASP A 311 -7.93 -60.96 -13.35
C ASP A 311 -8.28 -61.91 -12.21
N LYS A 312 -8.57 -61.39 -11.01
CA LYS A 312 -9.09 -62.20 -9.89
C LYS A 312 -10.47 -62.80 -10.16
N VAL A 313 -11.30 -62.17 -11.00
CA VAL A 313 -12.60 -62.73 -11.41
C VAL A 313 -12.43 -63.97 -12.29
N ARG A 314 -11.37 -63.99 -13.11
CA ARG A 314 -11.08 -65.11 -14.02
C ARG A 314 -10.66 -66.40 -13.31
N THR A 315 -10.16 -66.29 -12.08
CA THR A 315 -9.58 -67.42 -11.33
C THR A 315 -10.51 -68.01 -10.25
N VAL A 316 -11.68 -67.42 -10.04
CA VAL A 316 -12.65 -67.91 -9.03
C VAL A 316 -13.71 -68.85 -9.59
N SER A 317 -14.42 -69.53 -8.68
CA SER A 317 -15.58 -70.38 -8.99
C SER A 317 -16.72 -69.57 -9.61
N SER A 318 -17.62 -70.26 -10.32
CA SER A 318 -18.73 -69.61 -11.06
C SER A 318 -19.66 -68.77 -10.17
N GLU A 319 -19.98 -69.25 -8.96
CA GLU A 319 -20.83 -68.49 -8.03
C GLU A 319 -20.15 -67.21 -7.53
N GLU A 320 -18.85 -67.29 -7.22
CA GLU A 320 -18.08 -66.13 -6.75
C GLU A 320 -17.79 -65.14 -7.89
N ARG A 321 -17.63 -65.64 -9.11
CA ARG A 321 -17.49 -64.84 -10.33
C ARG A 321 -18.67 -63.90 -10.52
N ILE A 322 -19.91 -64.40 -10.47
CA ILE A 322 -21.12 -63.59 -10.66
C ILE A 322 -21.17 -62.42 -9.67
N LYS A 323 -20.83 -62.68 -8.40
CA LYS A 323 -20.81 -61.66 -7.35
C LYS A 323 -19.74 -60.59 -7.61
N LYS A 324 -18.52 -61.00 -8.00
CA LYS A 324 -17.42 -60.07 -8.28
C LYS A 324 -17.64 -59.27 -9.57
N VAL A 325 -18.16 -59.87 -10.62
CA VAL A 325 -18.55 -59.17 -11.87
C VAL A 325 -19.59 -58.08 -11.58
N ARG A 326 -20.60 -58.38 -10.74
CA ARG A 326 -21.59 -57.37 -10.33
C ARG A 326 -20.92 -56.21 -9.59
N SER A 327 -20.06 -56.50 -8.62
CA SER A 327 -19.32 -55.46 -7.88
C SER A 327 -18.41 -54.61 -8.78
N LEU A 328 -17.78 -55.20 -9.78
CA LEU A 328 -16.96 -54.47 -10.77
C LEU A 328 -17.82 -53.55 -11.64
N ASN A 329 -18.95 -54.06 -12.10
CA ASN A 329 -19.89 -53.28 -12.92
C ASN A 329 -20.49 -52.10 -12.13
N ASP A 330 -20.82 -52.31 -10.85
CA ASP A 330 -21.32 -51.24 -9.97
C ASP A 330 -20.23 -50.19 -9.72
N ALA A 331 -18.98 -50.62 -9.48
CA ALA A 331 -17.87 -49.71 -9.27
C ALA A 331 -17.49 -48.91 -10.53
N LEU A 332 -17.75 -49.46 -11.71
CA LEU A 332 -17.52 -48.79 -13.00
C LEU A 332 -18.24 -47.44 -13.07
N CYS A 333 -19.45 -47.34 -12.49
CA CYS A 333 -20.24 -46.11 -12.45
C CYS A 333 -19.51 -44.93 -11.78
N PHE A 334 -18.51 -45.21 -10.92
CA PHE A 334 -17.75 -44.22 -10.17
C PHE A 334 -16.35 -43.92 -10.76
N LEU A 335 -16.09 -44.40 -11.98
CA LEU A 335 -14.89 -44.09 -12.75
C LEU A 335 -15.11 -42.92 -13.73
N SER A 336 -14.02 -42.30 -14.18
CA SER A 336 -14.06 -41.34 -15.28
C SER A 336 -14.54 -42.01 -16.58
N ASP A 337 -15.15 -41.26 -17.48
CA ASP A 337 -15.72 -41.79 -18.73
C ASP A 337 -14.64 -42.49 -19.60
N GLU A 338 -13.40 -41.98 -19.55
CA GLU A 338 -12.23 -42.60 -20.18
C GLU A 338 -11.97 -44.02 -19.63
N LEU A 339 -11.94 -44.18 -18.30
CA LEU A 339 -11.71 -45.48 -17.67
C LEU A 339 -12.93 -46.41 -17.79
N GLN A 340 -14.15 -45.86 -17.76
CA GLN A 340 -15.37 -46.62 -18.01
C GLN A 340 -15.34 -47.27 -19.40
N GLY A 341 -14.99 -46.51 -20.44
CA GLY A 341 -14.87 -47.04 -21.80
C GLY A 341 -13.82 -48.15 -21.91
N GLN A 342 -12.70 -48.02 -21.19
CA GLN A 342 -11.62 -49.02 -21.19
C GLN A 342 -12.04 -50.36 -20.58
N PHE A 343 -12.74 -50.35 -19.44
CA PHE A 343 -13.04 -51.57 -18.68
C PHE A 343 -14.40 -52.21 -18.99
N LYS A 344 -15.34 -51.46 -19.58
CA LYS A 344 -16.69 -51.95 -19.86
C LYS A 344 -16.71 -53.22 -20.72
N VAL A 345 -15.92 -53.24 -21.79
CA VAL A 345 -15.84 -54.39 -22.71
C VAL A 345 -15.36 -55.65 -21.97
N GLN A 346 -14.32 -55.52 -21.15
CA GLN A 346 -13.74 -56.64 -20.40
C GLN A 346 -14.73 -57.20 -19.36
N ILE A 347 -15.50 -56.33 -18.71
CA ILE A 347 -16.51 -56.76 -17.74
C ILE A 347 -17.71 -57.42 -18.43
N ASP A 348 -18.13 -56.90 -19.58
CA ASP A 348 -19.21 -57.50 -20.38
C ASP A 348 -18.82 -58.90 -20.89
N GLU A 349 -17.56 -59.11 -21.27
CA GLU A 349 -17.02 -60.43 -21.65
C GLU A 349 -17.06 -61.44 -20.48
N GLU A 350 -16.62 -61.03 -19.28
CA GLU A 350 -16.68 -61.92 -18.11
C GLU A 350 -18.11 -62.14 -17.61
N LYS A 351 -19.05 -61.23 -17.89
CA LYS A 351 -20.48 -61.41 -17.60
C LYS A 351 -21.15 -62.43 -18.52
N ALA A 352 -20.62 -62.62 -19.73
CA ALA A 352 -21.11 -63.59 -20.71
C ALA A 352 -20.55 -65.02 -20.50
N ARG A 353 -19.52 -65.18 -19.64
CA ARG A 353 -18.85 -66.46 -19.33
C ARG A 353 -19.33 -67.09 -18.03
#